data_AF-A0A842G913-F1
#
_entry.id   AF-A0A842G913-F1
#
_cell.length_a   1.000
_cell.length_b   1.000
_cell.length_c   1.000
_cell.angle_alpha   90.00
_cell.angle_beta   90.00
_cell.angle_gamma   90.00
#
_symmetry.space_group_name_H-M   'P 1'
#
loop_
_entity.id
_entity.type
_entity.pdbx_description
1 polymer ?
#
loop_
_entity_poly.entity_id
_entity_poly.type
_entity_poly.pdbx_seq_one_letter_code
_entity_poly.pdbx_strand_id
1 'polypeptide(L)'
;MTHKFKVGDRVQCIIENKHLIGTIKKCPEVTEICVSILYAVMTDDGDIVYPIVTTIAPAQASVVVPQNVGDYISSWKGVSGRTSEQELYFLLERHYADIDMRNGNGFEEGSVGDWIQRNFEQFIIAVLNGYEIDKTETEPLYEIVIVKRDDRQLLFEIGYSIEVRNERDNEGYWKQQFTEAEILKIDKANGTNYRLFAVRVEEVE
;
A
#
# COMPACT_ATOMS: atom_id res chain seq x y z
N MET A 1 28.98 25.32 0.88
CA MET A 1 27.51 25.52 0.99
C MET A 1 26.93 24.31 1.68
N THR A 2 26.19 24.48 2.77
CA THR A 2 25.49 23.39 3.45
C THR A 2 24.31 22.95 2.59
N HIS A 3 24.25 21.66 2.26
CA HIS A 3 23.10 21.10 1.56
C HIS A 3 21.85 21.26 2.45
N LYS A 4 20.77 21.80 1.86
CA LYS A 4 19.52 22.10 2.58
C LYS A 4 18.78 20.83 3.03
N PHE A 5 19.03 19.71 2.38
CA PHE A 5 18.40 18.42 2.64
C PHE A 5 19.45 17.31 2.72
N LYS A 6 19.14 16.26 3.47
CA LYS A 6 20.00 15.08 3.70
C LYS A 6 19.40 13.82 3.09
N VAL A 7 20.23 12.79 2.94
CA VAL A 7 19.76 11.45 2.56
C VAL A 7 18.69 10.98 3.54
N GLY A 8 17.59 10.45 3.00
CA GLY A 8 16.42 10.03 3.76
C GLY A 8 15.33 11.10 3.90
N ASP A 9 15.59 12.38 3.59
CA ASP A 9 14.53 13.39 3.62
C ASP A 9 13.52 13.14 2.50
N ARG A 10 12.22 13.27 2.84
CA ARG A 10 11.12 13.26 1.87
C ARG A 10 10.98 14.65 1.25
N VAL A 11 11.02 14.71 -0.07
CA VAL A 11 11.00 15.96 -0.84
C VAL A 11 9.99 15.88 -1.97
N GLN A 12 9.53 17.04 -2.39
CA GLN A 12 8.72 17.23 -3.59
C GLN A 12 9.49 18.07 -4.61
N CYS A 13 9.28 17.79 -5.89
CA CYS A 13 9.88 18.54 -6.99
C CYS A 13 8.98 18.56 -8.22
N ILE A 14 9.23 19.50 -9.12
CA ILE A 14 8.56 19.54 -10.42
C ILE A 14 9.60 19.30 -11.51
N ILE A 15 9.43 18.23 -12.27
CA ILE A 15 10.27 17.89 -13.43
C ILE A 15 9.35 17.70 -14.63
N GLU A 16 9.63 18.37 -15.75
CA GLU A 16 8.83 18.26 -16.98
C GLU A 16 7.32 18.49 -16.76
N ASN A 17 6.97 19.46 -15.91
CA ASN A 17 5.60 19.78 -15.48
C ASN A 17 4.88 18.66 -14.71
N LYS A 18 5.61 17.66 -14.21
CA LYS A 18 5.07 16.64 -13.31
C LYS A 18 5.50 16.93 -11.88
N HIS A 19 4.54 16.95 -10.96
CA HIS A 19 4.82 16.96 -9.53
C HIS A 19 5.23 15.55 -9.09
N LEU A 20 6.38 15.45 -8.43
CA LEU A 20 6.96 14.18 -8.00
C LEU A 20 7.32 14.29 -6.52
N ILE A 21 7.00 13.23 -5.78
CA ILE A 21 7.36 13.07 -4.36
C ILE A 21 8.28 11.86 -4.25
N GLY A 22 9.29 11.98 -3.42
CA GLY A 22 10.24 10.90 -3.19
C GLY A 22 11.20 11.16 -2.06
N THR A 23 12.15 10.24 -1.91
CA THR A 23 13.17 10.27 -0.85
C THR A 23 14.54 10.53 -1.44
N ILE A 24 15.31 11.43 -0.82
CA ILE A 24 16.70 11.67 -1.23
C ILE A 24 17.53 10.41 -0.96
N LYS A 25 18.13 9.87 -2.03
CA LYS A 25 19.09 8.77 -1.97
C LYS A 25 20.53 9.24 -2.00
N LYS A 26 20.80 10.35 -2.67
CA LYS A 26 22.15 10.94 -2.74
C LYS A 26 22.09 12.46 -2.74
N CYS A 27 22.87 13.09 -1.87
CA CYS A 27 23.10 14.52 -1.90
C CYS A 27 24.07 14.87 -3.05
N PRO A 28 23.93 16.05 -3.67
CA PRO A 28 24.82 16.48 -4.72
C PRO A 28 26.27 16.55 -4.26
N GLU A 29 27.21 16.09 -5.08
CA GLU A 29 28.62 16.37 -4.89
C GLU A 29 28.96 17.70 -5.56
N VAL A 30 29.50 18.65 -4.79
CA VAL A 30 29.97 19.92 -5.35
C VAL A 30 31.30 19.65 -6.06
N THR A 31 31.28 19.64 -7.39
CA THR A 31 32.49 19.62 -8.21
C THR A 31 32.61 20.97 -8.94
N GLU A 32 33.84 21.48 -9.10
CA GLU A 32 34.11 22.80 -9.71
C GLU A 32 33.65 22.93 -11.18
N ILE A 33 33.18 21.84 -11.79
CA ILE A 33 32.90 21.72 -13.23
C ILE A 33 31.39 21.62 -13.52
N CYS A 34 30.54 21.36 -12.53
CA CYS A 34 29.10 21.17 -12.74
C CYS A 34 28.31 22.47 -12.65
N VAL A 35 27.70 22.88 -13.77
CA VAL A 35 26.80 24.05 -13.87
C VAL A 35 25.47 23.82 -13.13
N SER A 36 25.10 22.56 -12.89
CA SER A 36 23.89 22.16 -12.16
C SER A 36 24.22 21.13 -11.09
N ILE A 37 23.86 21.47 -9.85
CA ILE A 37 24.02 20.63 -8.66
C ILE A 37 22.70 19.86 -8.50
N LEU A 38 22.75 18.52 -8.65
CA LEU A 38 21.55 17.65 -8.69
C LEU A 38 21.47 16.73 -7.48
N TYR A 39 20.28 16.56 -6.91
CA TYR A 39 20.00 15.46 -5.96
C TYR A 39 19.68 14.18 -6.72
N ALA A 40 19.92 13.01 -6.13
CA ALA A 40 19.25 11.78 -6.58
C ALA A 40 18.05 11.53 -5.66
N VAL A 41 16.85 11.57 -6.23
CA VAL A 41 15.59 11.34 -5.53
C VAL A 41 14.96 10.07 -6.07
N MET A 42 14.67 9.11 -5.20
CA MET A 42 13.86 7.95 -5.56
C MET A 42 12.39 8.30 -5.34
N THR A 43 11.62 8.35 -6.41
CA THR A 43 10.17 8.63 -6.35
C THR A 43 9.44 7.47 -5.66
N ASP A 44 8.24 7.76 -5.17
CA ASP A 44 7.39 6.74 -4.53
C ASP A 44 6.98 5.62 -5.52
N ASP A 45 7.06 5.89 -6.83
CA ASP A 45 6.81 4.92 -7.91
C ASP A 45 8.05 4.06 -8.23
N GLY A 46 9.18 4.29 -7.54
CA GLY A 46 10.42 3.50 -7.65
C GLY A 46 11.44 4.03 -8.67
N ASP A 47 11.15 5.12 -9.38
CA ASP A 47 12.07 5.73 -10.34
C ASP A 47 13.11 6.62 -9.65
N ILE A 48 14.30 6.74 -10.23
CA ILE A 48 15.32 7.69 -9.77
C ILE A 48 15.32 8.92 -10.68
N VAL A 49 15.08 10.09 -10.10
CA VAL A 49 15.10 11.38 -10.79
C VAL A 49 16.18 12.31 -10.23
N TYR A 50 16.62 13.25 -11.06
CA TYR A 50 17.74 14.15 -10.75
C TYR A 50 17.33 15.63 -10.77
N PRO A 51 16.55 16.12 -9.79
CA PRO A 51 16.14 17.51 -9.74
C PRO A 51 17.31 18.44 -9.35
N ILE A 52 17.25 19.66 -9.86
CA ILE A 52 18.16 20.75 -9.49
C ILE A 52 17.87 21.16 -8.04
N VAL A 53 18.91 21.51 -7.26
CA VAL A 53 18.76 21.91 -5.84
C VAL A 53 17.68 22.97 -5.60
N THR A 54 17.45 23.88 -6.55
CA THR A 54 16.48 24.97 -6.43
C THR A 54 15.04 24.56 -6.72
N THR A 55 14.81 23.37 -7.29
CA THR A 55 13.46 22.89 -7.66
C THR A 55 12.90 21.87 -6.66
N ILE A 56 13.64 21.59 -5.57
CA ILE A 56 13.18 20.70 -4.49
C ILE A 56 12.68 21.49 -3.27
N ALA A 57 11.60 21.00 -2.67
CA ALA A 57 11.03 21.51 -1.43
C ALA A 57 10.73 20.35 -0.46
N PRO A 58 10.57 20.60 0.85
CA PRO A 58 10.08 19.57 1.77
C PRO A 58 8.73 19.04 1.28
N ALA A 59 8.57 17.72 1.25
CA ALA A 59 7.25 17.12 1.02
C ALA A 59 6.37 17.33 2.27
N GLN A 60 5.05 17.34 2.07
CA GLN A 60 4.11 17.22 3.18
C GLN A 60 4.28 15.83 3.83
N ALA A 61 4.04 15.74 5.15
CA ALA A 61 4.11 14.47 5.85
C ALA A 61 3.06 13.49 5.31
N SER A 62 3.44 12.21 5.18
CA SER A 62 2.52 11.10 4.95
C SER A 62 1.50 11.03 6.08
N VAL A 63 0.28 10.63 5.74
CA VAL A 63 -0.74 10.27 6.73
C VAL A 63 -0.73 8.77 6.97
N VAL A 64 -1.18 8.36 8.15
CA VAL A 64 -1.39 6.95 8.47
C VAL A 64 -2.83 6.58 8.10
N VAL A 65 -3.02 5.48 7.38
CA VAL A 65 -4.35 5.00 6.97
C VAL A 65 -4.51 3.50 7.30
N PRO A 66 -5.74 3.04 7.55
CA PRO A 66 -6.03 1.60 7.69
C PRO A 66 -5.62 0.79 6.44
N GLN A 67 -5.30 -0.50 6.63
CA GLN A 67 -4.88 -1.38 5.53
C GLN A 67 -5.91 -1.42 4.39
N ASN A 68 -7.20 -1.58 4.70
CA ASN A 68 -8.25 -1.65 3.68
C ASN A 68 -8.36 -0.36 2.83
N VAL A 69 -8.04 0.80 3.41
CA VAL A 69 -7.99 2.09 2.71
C VAL A 69 -6.73 2.15 1.83
N GLY A 70 -5.59 1.69 2.34
CA GLY A 70 -4.35 1.59 1.56
C GLY A 70 -4.49 0.66 0.36
N ASP A 71 -5.07 -0.53 0.55
CA ASP A 71 -5.37 -1.48 -0.51
C ASP A 71 -6.32 -0.88 -1.54
N TYR A 72 -7.35 -0.16 -1.08
CA TYR A 72 -8.25 0.56 -1.97
C TYR A 72 -7.47 1.57 -2.82
N ILE A 73 -6.70 2.49 -2.24
CA ILE A 73 -5.90 3.47 -2.99
C ILE A 73 -4.96 2.76 -3.97
N SER A 74 -4.23 1.74 -3.53
CA SER A 74 -3.27 0.98 -4.34
C SER A 74 -3.89 0.25 -5.52
N SER A 75 -5.08 -0.33 -5.33
CA SER A 75 -5.79 -1.06 -6.40
C SER A 75 -6.15 -0.18 -7.60
N TRP A 76 -6.18 1.14 -7.40
CA TRP A 76 -6.48 2.13 -8.43
C TRP A 76 -5.25 2.92 -8.88
N LYS A 77 -4.16 2.88 -8.11
CA LYS A 77 -2.90 3.54 -8.44
C LYS A 77 -2.20 2.79 -9.57
N GLY A 78 -1.69 3.51 -10.57
CA GLY A 78 -0.87 2.90 -11.64
C GLY A 78 -1.61 2.13 -12.74
N VAL A 79 -2.94 1.98 -12.68
CA VAL A 79 -3.73 1.29 -13.74
C VAL A 79 -3.74 2.06 -15.08
N SER A 80 -3.28 3.31 -15.11
CA SER A 80 -3.50 4.19 -16.29
C SER A 80 -2.47 5.29 -16.55
N GLY A 81 -1.29 5.28 -15.92
CA GLY A 81 -0.27 6.33 -16.12
C GLY A 81 -0.76 7.74 -15.78
N ARG A 82 -1.77 7.83 -14.90
CA ARG A 82 -2.39 9.08 -14.44
C ARG A 82 -1.49 9.80 -13.45
N THR A 83 -1.63 11.12 -13.35
CA THR A 83 -1.04 11.89 -12.25
C THR A 83 -1.84 11.65 -10.96
N SER A 84 -1.24 11.91 -9.80
CA SER A 84 -1.91 11.71 -8.51
C SER A 84 -3.18 12.56 -8.35
N GLU A 85 -3.26 13.73 -8.99
CA GLU A 85 -4.48 14.55 -9.02
C GLU A 85 -5.58 13.91 -9.87
N GLN A 86 -5.22 13.28 -10.99
CA GLN A 86 -6.17 12.54 -11.82
C GLN A 86 -6.65 11.26 -11.12
N GLU A 87 -5.78 10.61 -10.35
CA GLU A 87 -6.15 9.49 -9.48
C GLU A 87 -7.12 9.93 -8.39
N LEU A 88 -6.85 11.06 -7.73
CA LEU A 88 -7.77 11.64 -6.74
C LEU A 88 -9.14 11.95 -7.35
N TYR A 89 -9.17 12.63 -8.50
CA TYR A 89 -10.44 12.94 -9.16
C TYR A 89 -11.27 11.68 -9.43
N PHE A 90 -10.64 10.62 -9.95
CA PHE A 90 -11.31 9.37 -10.26
C PHE A 90 -11.83 8.65 -9.00
N LEU A 91 -11.03 8.62 -7.93
CA LEU A 91 -11.43 8.02 -6.67
C LEU A 91 -12.60 8.77 -6.03
N LEU A 92 -12.62 10.10 -6.11
CA LEU A 92 -13.72 10.92 -5.64
C LEU A 92 -15.00 10.66 -6.45
N GLU A 93 -14.91 10.67 -7.78
CA GLU A 93 -16.06 10.38 -8.66
C GLU A 93 -16.68 9.03 -8.32
N ARG A 94 -15.85 8.00 -8.10
CA ARG A 94 -16.31 6.68 -7.72
C ARG A 94 -16.93 6.65 -6.32
N HIS A 95 -16.30 7.30 -5.35
CA HIS A 95 -16.85 7.39 -3.99
C HIS A 95 -18.24 8.02 -3.99
N TYR A 96 -18.45 9.11 -4.74
CA TYR A 96 -19.77 9.73 -4.88
C TYR A 96 -20.77 8.86 -5.65
N ALA A 97 -20.33 8.17 -6.71
CA ALA A 97 -21.19 7.22 -7.42
C ALA A 97 -21.67 6.08 -6.49
N ASP A 98 -20.81 5.59 -5.60
CA ASP A 98 -21.18 4.56 -4.63
C ASP A 98 -22.21 5.09 -3.59
N ILE A 99 -22.12 6.36 -3.18
CA ILE A 99 -23.12 7.02 -2.32
C ILE A 99 -24.47 7.11 -3.04
N ASP A 100 -24.46 7.55 -4.30
CA ASP A 100 -25.67 7.70 -5.12
C ASP A 100 -26.35 6.35 -5.37
N MET A 101 -25.58 5.29 -5.69
CA MET A 101 -26.11 3.93 -5.84
C MET A 101 -26.74 3.38 -4.55
N ARG A 102 -26.28 3.85 -3.39
CA ARG A 102 -26.83 3.48 -2.08
C ARG A 102 -28.06 4.32 -1.70
N ASN A 103 -28.55 5.20 -2.59
CA ASN A 103 -29.67 6.11 -2.33
C ASN A 103 -29.50 6.93 -1.04
N GLY A 104 -28.26 7.31 -0.70
CA GLY A 104 -27.99 8.09 0.52
C GLY A 104 -28.08 7.31 1.83
N ASN A 105 -28.18 5.98 1.81
CA ASN A 105 -28.19 5.14 3.03
C ASN A 105 -26.84 5.07 3.76
N GLY A 106 -25.87 5.90 3.38
CA GLY A 106 -24.53 5.93 3.96
C GLY A 106 -23.71 4.68 3.64
N PHE A 107 -22.50 4.65 4.20
CA PHE A 107 -21.62 3.49 4.13
C PHE A 107 -21.84 2.57 5.33
N GLU A 108 -21.50 1.30 5.15
CA GLU A 108 -21.46 0.35 6.27
C GLU A 108 -20.35 0.80 7.23
N GLU A 109 -20.64 0.79 8.53
CA GLU A 109 -19.68 1.20 9.55
C GLU A 109 -18.41 0.33 9.45
N GLY A 110 -17.24 0.99 9.45
CA GLY A 110 -15.95 0.32 9.28
C GLY A 110 -15.57 -0.02 7.83
N SER A 111 -16.43 0.26 6.85
CA SER A 111 -16.05 0.15 5.43
C SER A 111 -15.12 1.28 4.99
N VAL A 112 -14.41 1.09 3.88
CA VAL A 112 -13.56 2.12 3.27
C VAL A 112 -14.33 3.43 3.03
N GLY A 113 -15.59 3.35 2.60
CA GLY A 113 -16.41 4.53 2.38
C GLY A 113 -16.77 5.29 3.66
N ASP A 114 -17.07 4.58 4.76
CA ASP A 114 -17.31 5.19 6.07
C ASP A 114 -16.03 5.85 6.61
N TRP A 115 -14.87 5.23 6.41
CA TRP A 115 -13.59 5.83 6.75
C TRP A 115 -13.30 7.10 5.94
N ILE A 116 -13.47 7.06 4.61
CA ILE A 116 -13.25 8.22 3.74
C ILE A 116 -14.15 9.39 4.16
N GLN A 117 -15.42 9.12 4.47
CA GLN A 117 -16.36 10.16 4.88
C GLN A 117 -15.93 10.85 6.19
N ARG A 118 -15.38 10.09 7.15
CA ARG A 118 -14.91 10.62 8.44
C ARG A 118 -13.50 11.23 8.38
N ASN A 119 -12.67 10.80 7.43
CA ASN A 119 -11.25 11.15 7.33
C ASN A 119 -10.90 11.77 5.96
N PHE A 120 -11.83 12.52 5.37
CA PHE A 120 -11.75 12.97 3.98
C PHE A 120 -10.46 13.76 3.65
N GLU A 121 -10.01 14.63 4.56
CA GLU A 121 -8.76 15.36 4.37
C GLU A 121 -7.54 14.42 4.37
N GLN A 122 -7.51 13.44 5.29
CA GLN A 122 -6.45 12.43 5.32
C GLN A 122 -6.49 11.58 4.05
N PHE A 123 -7.66 11.21 3.56
CA PHE A 123 -7.81 10.50 2.28
C PHE A 123 -7.20 11.29 1.11
N ILE A 124 -7.49 12.59 1.00
CA ILE A 124 -6.89 13.45 -0.03
C ILE A 124 -5.36 13.46 0.07
N ILE A 125 -4.83 13.64 1.29
CA ILE A 125 -3.39 13.65 1.53
C ILE A 125 -2.78 12.29 1.19
N ALA A 126 -3.42 11.18 1.56
CA ALA A 126 -2.96 9.83 1.27
C ALA A 126 -2.82 9.60 -0.25
N VAL A 127 -3.79 10.05 -1.04
CA VAL A 127 -3.77 9.90 -2.49
C VAL A 127 -2.72 10.80 -3.14
N LEU A 128 -2.63 12.07 -2.73
CA LEU A 128 -1.74 13.04 -3.37
C LEU A 128 -0.28 12.92 -2.92
N ASN A 129 -0.05 12.69 -1.63
CA ASN A 129 1.26 12.77 -0.99
C ASN A 129 1.79 11.41 -0.50
N GLY A 130 1.00 10.35 -0.67
CA GLY A 130 1.29 9.03 -0.14
C GLY A 130 0.84 8.86 1.32
N TYR A 131 0.90 7.62 1.78
CA TYR A 131 0.46 7.21 3.10
C TYR A 131 1.36 6.13 3.68
N GLU A 132 1.22 5.91 4.97
CA GLU A 132 1.73 4.75 5.70
C GLU A 132 0.55 3.92 6.17
N ILE A 133 0.71 2.60 6.21
CA ILE A 133 -0.32 1.73 6.79
C ILE A 133 -0.26 1.81 8.30
N ASP A 134 -1.42 1.92 8.93
CA ASP A 134 -1.56 1.73 10.36
C ASP A 134 -1.23 0.28 10.73
N LYS A 135 -0.01 0.07 11.25
CA LYS A 135 0.45 -1.23 11.72
C LYS A 135 -0.32 -1.74 12.95
N THR A 136 -1.15 -0.89 13.57
CA THR A 136 -2.04 -1.31 14.65
C THR A 136 -3.34 -1.94 14.13
N GLU A 137 -3.68 -1.71 12.85
CA GLU A 137 -4.87 -2.25 12.18
C GLU A 137 -4.55 -3.22 11.02
N THR A 138 -3.30 -3.63 10.83
CA THR A 138 -3.00 -4.76 9.93
C THR A 138 -3.71 -6.00 10.45
N GLU A 139 -4.72 -6.48 9.70
CA GLU A 139 -5.43 -7.70 10.06
C GLU A 139 -4.39 -8.81 10.25
N PRO A 140 -4.36 -9.49 11.41
CA PRO A 140 -3.39 -10.55 11.63
C PRO A 140 -3.56 -11.59 10.53
N LEU A 141 -2.46 -11.93 9.89
CA LEU A 141 -2.42 -13.04 8.95
C LEU A 141 -2.29 -14.35 9.71
N TYR A 142 -2.92 -15.39 9.17
CA TYR A 142 -2.92 -16.72 9.73
C TYR A 142 -2.51 -17.74 8.68
N GLU A 143 -1.69 -18.71 9.10
CA GLU A 143 -1.47 -19.96 8.36
C GLU A 143 -2.40 -21.03 8.91
N ILE A 144 -3.10 -21.77 8.04
CA ILE A 144 -3.95 -22.89 8.47
C ILE A 144 -3.10 -24.16 8.43
N VAL A 145 -2.65 -24.62 9.60
CA VAL A 145 -1.71 -25.73 9.74
C VAL A 145 -2.45 -27.01 10.13
N ILE A 146 -2.63 -27.91 9.16
CA ILE A 146 -3.36 -29.18 9.35
C ILE A 146 -2.48 -30.22 10.07
N VAL A 147 -1.20 -30.31 9.70
CA VAL A 147 -0.23 -31.25 10.28
C VAL A 147 1.10 -30.55 10.56
N LYS A 148 1.64 -30.71 11.77
CA LYS A 148 2.93 -30.15 12.24
C LYS A 148 4.03 -31.22 12.35
N ARG A 149 4.19 -32.08 11.34
CA ARG A 149 5.28 -33.09 11.30
C ARG A 149 6.51 -32.50 10.60
N ASP A 150 7.47 -33.36 10.26
CA ASP A 150 8.73 -33.00 9.57
C ASP A 150 8.52 -32.18 8.28
N ASP A 151 7.34 -32.29 7.68
CA ASP A 151 6.88 -31.46 6.57
C ASP A 151 5.46 -30.96 6.93
N ARG A 152 5.30 -29.64 7.08
CA ARG A 152 4.01 -29.07 7.52
C ARG A 152 2.99 -29.23 6.40
N GLN A 153 1.76 -29.62 6.73
CA GLN A 153 0.66 -29.55 5.79
C GLN A 153 -0.13 -28.27 6.04
N LEU A 154 -0.13 -27.39 5.05
CA LEU A 154 -0.78 -26.09 5.09
C LEU A 154 -1.95 -26.06 4.11
N LEU A 155 -2.92 -25.20 4.40
CA LEU A 155 -3.92 -24.81 3.42
C LEU A 155 -3.32 -23.77 2.46
N PHE A 156 -3.50 -23.98 1.16
CA PHE A 156 -3.07 -23.08 0.10
C PHE A 156 -4.25 -22.67 -0.77
N GLU A 157 -4.19 -21.45 -1.29
CA GLU A 157 -5.01 -21.01 -2.41
C GLU A 157 -4.20 -21.16 -3.71
N ILE A 158 -4.67 -22.04 -4.59
CA ILE A 158 -4.02 -22.42 -5.85
C ILE A 158 -4.97 -22.05 -7.00
N GLY A 159 -4.79 -20.87 -7.58
CA GLY A 159 -5.69 -20.36 -8.61
C GLY A 159 -7.09 -20.15 -8.07
N TYR A 160 -8.04 -21.02 -8.42
CA TYR A 160 -9.43 -20.97 -7.96
C TYR A 160 -9.79 -22.10 -6.98
N SER A 161 -8.82 -22.90 -6.54
CA SER A 161 -9.03 -23.98 -5.57
C SER A 161 -8.33 -23.70 -4.25
N ILE A 162 -8.88 -24.28 -3.20
CA ILE A 162 -8.25 -24.38 -1.88
C ILE A 162 -7.77 -25.81 -1.70
N GLU A 163 -6.50 -26.00 -1.40
CA GLU A 163 -5.88 -27.33 -1.30
C GLU A 163 -4.99 -27.44 -0.07
N VAL A 164 -5.01 -28.60 0.59
CA VAL A 164 -4.03 -28.94 1.63
C VAL A 164 -2.84 -29.61 0.97
N ARG A 165 -1.66 -29.01 1.06
CA ARG A 165 -0.42 -29.55 0.51
C ARG A 165 0.72 -29.48 1.52
N ASN A 166 1.82 -30.16 1.22
CA ASN A 166 3.00 -30.02 2.04
C ASN A 166 3.66 -28.67 1.77
N GLU A 167 4.20 -28.05 2.81
CA GLU A 167 4.82 -26.74 2.75
C GLU A 167 5.98 -26.71 1.76
N ARG A 168 6.81 -27.76 1.72
CA ARG A 168 7.93 -27.85 0.79
C ARG A 168 7.50 -27.85 -0.69
N ASP A 169 6.25 -28.21 -0.96
CA ASP A 169 5.72 -28.23 -2.33
C ASP A 169 5.41 -26.79 -2.80
N ASN A 170 5.33 -25.83 -1.87
CA ASN A 170 5.18 -24.41 -2.16
C ASN A 170 6.55 -23.73 -2.29
N GLU A 171 7.06 -23.63 -3.51
CA GLU A 171 8.27 -22.82 -3.83
C GLU A 171 7.98 -21.30 -3.79
N GLY A 172 7.01 -20.86 -2.99
CA GLY A 172 6.55 -19.47 -2.87
C GLY A 172 5.51 -19.04 -3.91
N TYR A 173 4.93 -19.98 -4.66
CA TYR A 173 3.98 -19.67 -5.74
C TYR A 173 2.52 -19.55 -5.28
N TRP A 174 2.16 -20.22 -4.18
CA TRP A 174 0.79 -20.28 -3.71
C TRP A 174 0.60 -19.47 -2.44
N LYS A 175 -0.56 -18.81 -2.34
CA LYS A 175 -0.92 -18.04 -1.16
C LYS A 175 -1.17 -19.01 0.00
N GLN A 176 -0.50 -18.76 1.12
CA GLN A 176 -0.54 -19.61 2.32
C GLN A 176 -0.99 -18.87 3.60
N GLN A 177 -1.15 -17.54 3.50
CA GLN A 177 -1.51 -16.66 4.60
C GLN A 177 -2.86 -16.03 4.31
N PHE A 178 -3.72 -16.03 5.31
CA PHE A 178 -5.11 -15.61 5.19
C PHE A 178 -5.51 -14.67 6.31
N THR A 179 -6.39 -13.71 6.04
CA THR A 179 -7.04 -12.95 7.12
C THR A 179 -8.19 -13.75 7.73
N GLU A 180 -8.65 -13.37 8.92
CA GLU A 180 -9.77 -14.06 9.59
C GLU A 180 -11.06 -14.04 8.72
N ALA A 181 -11.29 -12.94 8.00
CA ALA A 181 -12.41 -12.82 7.07
C ALA A 181 -12.30 -13.79 5.88
N GLU A 182 -11.09 -14.01 5.37
CA GLU A 182 -10.84 -14.99 4.30
C GLU A 182 -11.06 -16.43 4.80
N ILE A 183 -10.56 -16.75 5.99
CA ILE A 183 -10.79 -18.07 6.62
C ILE A 183 -12.29 -18.31 6.80
N LEU A 184 -13.05 -17.31 7.26
CA LEU A 184 -14.51 -17.44 7.41
C LEU A 184 -15.21 -17.72 6.06
N LYS A 185 -14.74 -17.12 4.97
CA LYS A 185 -15.26 -17.40 3.61
C LYS A 185 -14.93 -18.82 3.18
N ILE A 186 -13.68 -19.26 3.39
CA ILE A 186 -13.22 -20.62 3.08
C ILE A 186 -14.05 -21.65 3.86
N ASP A 187 -14.27 -21.43 5.16
CA ASP A 187 -15.05 -22.32 6.02
C ASP A 187 -16.48 -22.51 5.48
N LYS A 188 -17.14 -21.40 5.13
CA LYS A 188 -18.48 -21.42 4.55
C LYS A 188 -18.52 -22.14 3.21
N ALA A 189 -17.54 -21.91 2.34
CA ALA A 189 -17.49 -22.49 1.00
C ALA A 189 -17.23 -24.01 1.03
N ASN A 190 -16.40 -24.49 1.98
CA ASN A 190 -15.95 -25.87 2.02
C ASN A 190 -16.67 -26.73 3.08
N GLY A 191 -17.59 -26.16 3.87
CA GLY A 191 -18.28 -26.87 4.95
C GLY A 191 -17.33 -27.41 6.02
N THR A 192 -16.14 -26.83 6.13
CA THR A 192 -15.06 -27.25 7.02
C THR A 192 -14.72 -26.10 7.97
N ASN A 193 -14.16 -26.40 9.14
CA ASN A 193 -13.87 -25.41 10.18
C ASN A 193 -12.34 -25.17 10.28
N TYR A 194 -11.76 -24.62 9.22
CA TYR A 194 -10.31 -24.41 9.10
C TYR A 194 -9.77 -23.39 10.11
N ARG A 195 -10.60 -22.44 10.58
CA ARG A 195 -10.22 -21.52 11.67
C ARG A 195 -9.72 -22.21 12.94
N LEU A 196 -10.12 -23.46 13.21
CA LEU A 196 -9.60 -24.21 14.37
C LEU A 196 -8.11 -24.54 14.25
N PHE A 197 -7.56 -24.50 13.04
CA PHE A 197 -6.17 -24.80 12.73
C PHE A 197 -5.37 -23.55 12.36
N ALA A 198 -5.97 -22.36 12.46
CA ALA A 198 -5.34 -21.09 12.16
C ALA A 198 -4.27 -20.76 13.21
N VAL A 199 -3.05 -20.53 12.75
CA VAL A 199 -1.91 -20.10 13.55
C VAL A 199 -1.54 -18.71 13.08
N ARG A 200 -1.55 -17.74 14.00
CA ARG A 200 -1.15 -16.36 13.68
C ARG A 200 0.29 -16.34 13.19
N VAL A 201 0.52 -15.65 12.08
CA VAL A 201 1.85 -15.33 11.58
C VAL A 201 2.33 -14.11 12.35
N GLU A 202 3.42 -14.27 13.09
CA GLU A 202 4.11 -13.14 13.70
C GLU A 202 4.98 -12.49 12.61
N GLU A 203 4.82 -11.18 12.39
CA GLU A 203 5.75 -10.44 11.53
C GLU A 203 7.15 -10.54 12.13
N VAL A 204 8.10 -11.07 11.36
CA VAL A 204 9.52 -10.99 11.73
C VAL A 204 9.93 -9.52 11.54
N GLU A 205 10.24 -8.84 12.65
CA GLU A 205 10.77 -7.46 12.68
C GLU A 205 12.00 -7.27 11.77
#